data_AF-A0A7S2HGZ6-F1
#
_entry.id   AF-A0A7S2HGZ6-F1
#
_cell.length_a   1.000
_cell.length_b   1.000
_cell.length_c   1.000
_cell.angle_alpha   90.00
_cell.angle_beta   90.00
_cell.angle_gamma   90.00
#
_symmetry.space_group_name_H-M   'P 1'
#
loop_
_entity.id
_entity.type
_entity.pdbx_description
1 polymer ?
#
loop_
_entity_poly.entity_id
_entity_poly.type
_entity_poly.pdbx_seq_one_letter_code
_entity_poly.pdbx_strand_id
1 'polypeptide(L)'
;MECSSVDISVRQAVSFVLDRRLTYLLILMTLTNLLFSAVDARVLPKLGIRSDLHEKRKHEFGVRLVQLIAGLLLSVSGYGFVLFYLLTGCCANEVYLFYFGSCMLALDLHEWIRRWPLRLHVLGHHIAVFFLCLSMVEFDGYDNRMAVERSTLITMLVSNVSITWVTDIFHVVFKLSKRPRTIKRARLAFLVLAIFRLANVGILFTLAGYNFAKQAWPHAGVSTFFGFAYSYVTYKATSFVWWFDADAYVARHCEDPMPEVVANPRK
;
A
#
# COMPACT_ATOMS: atom_id res chain seq x y z
N MET A 1 27.43 11.71 19.80
CA MET A 1 26.96 10.58 20.63
C MET A 1 27.21 9.31 19.83
N GLU A 2 28.09 8.43 20.30
CA GLU A 2 28.36 7.16 19.62
C GLU A 2 27.28 6.15 19.99
N CYS A 3 26.58 5.62 18.98
CA CYS A 3 25.46 4.69 19.11
C CYS A 3 25.96 3.22 19.28
N SER A 4 27.03 3.01 20.06
CA SER A 4 27.78 1.74 20.11
C SER A 4 27.07 0.60 20.86
N SER A 5 26.10 0.90 21.71
CA SER A 5 25.30 -0.11 22.43
C SER A 5 24.12 -0.68 21.61
N VAL A 6 23.78 -0.05 20.49
CA VAL A 6 22.65 -0.47 19.62
C VAL A 6 23.06 -1.63 18.70
N ASP A 7 24.29 -1.62 18.17
CA ASP A 7 24.78 -2.60 17.20
C ASP A 7 24.73 -4.07 17.68
N ILE A 8 25.04 -4.32 18.95
CA ILE A 8 25.04 -5.68 19.51
C ILE A 8 23.60 -6.21 19.65
N SER A 9 22.66 -5.34 20.07
CA SER A 9 21.24 -5.69 20.17
C SER A 9 20.59 -5.89 18.79
N VAL A 10 21.01 -5.12 17.78
CA VAL A 10 20.50 -5.23 16.41
C VAL A 10 20.96 -6.53 15.78
N ARG A 11 22.23 -6.94 15.92
CA ARG A 11 22.69 -8.25 15.40
C ARG A 11 21.99 -9.44 16.05
N GLN A 12 21.72 -9.37 17.36
CA GLN A 12 20.96 -10.41 18.06
C GLN A 12 19.48 -10.42 17.65
N ALA A 13 18.89 -9.23 17.50
CA ALA A 13 17.53 -9.09 16.98
C ALA A 13 17.43 -9.63 15.55
N VAL A 14 18.38 -9.29 14.67
CA VAL A 14 18.50 -9.80 13.30
C VAL A 14 18.62 -11.31 13.29
N SER A 15 19.54 -11.91 14.06
CA SER A 15 19.68 -13.38 14.14
C SER A 15 18.39 -14.06 14.62
N PHE A 16 17.78 -13.58 15.71
CA PHE A 16 16.49 -14.06 16.20
C PHE A 16 15.39 -13.94 15.13
N VAL A 17 15.43 -12.86 14.36
CA VAL A 17 14.51 -12.56 13.28
C VAL A 17 14.71 -13.49 12.08
N LEU A 18 15.95 -13.74 11.66
CA LEU A 18 16.29 -14.67 10.57
C LEU A 18 15.78 -16.08 10.89
N ASP A 19 15.99 -16.52 12.13
CA ASP A 19 15.59 -17.85 12.61
C ASP A 19 14.06 -17.98 12.77
N ARG A 20 13.34 -16.86 12.93
CA ARG A 20 11.90 -16.83 13.18
C ARG A 20 11.07 -16.19 12.06
N ARG A 21 11.66 -15.93 10.88
CA ARG A 21 10.99 -15.28 9.71
C ARG A 21 9.63 -15.91 9.40
N LEU A 22 9.57 -17.24 9.36
CA LEU A 22 8.33 -17.97 9.08
C LEU A 22 7.29 -17.80 10.19
N THR A 23 7.70 -17.93 11.45
CA THR A 23 6.80 -17.72 12.61
C THR A 23 6.25 -16.29 12.62
N TYR A 24 7.09 -15.31 12.32
CA TYR A 24 6.68 -13.91 12.26
C TYR A 24 5.69 -13.65 11.12
N LEU A 25 5.94 -14.19 9.92
CA LEU A 25 4.99 -14.13 8.80
C LEU A 25 3.66 -14.81 9.14
N LEU A 26 3.68 -15.97 9.82
CA LEU A 26 2.46 -16.65 10.26
C LEU A 26 1.66 -15.82 11.26
N ILE A 27 2.33 -15.13 12.21
CA ILE A 27 1.68 -14.20 13.14
C ILE A 27 1.05 -13.04 12.35
N LEU A 28 1.78 -12.41 11.43
CA LEU A 28 1.25 -11.32 10.61
C LEU A 28 0.07 -11.75 9.75
N MET A 29 0.12 -12.94 9.15
CA MET A 29 -1.00 -13.52 8.41
C MET A 29 -2.21 -13.77 9.33
N THR A 30 -1.98 -14.23 10.56
CA THR A 30 -3.04 -14.43 11.56
C THR A 30 -3.68 -13.10 11.95
N LEU A 31 -2.87 -12.08 12.26
CA LEU A 31 -3.34 -10.74 12.59
C LEU A 31 -4.10 -10.10 11.42
N THR A 32 -3.63 -10.29 10.19
CA THR A 32 -4.30 -9.81 8.97
C THR A 32 -5.67 -10.46 8.80
N ASN A 33 -5.78 -11.77 9.00
CA ASN A 33 -7.06 -12.48 8.96
C ASN A 33 -8.00 -12.01 10.08
N LEU A 34 -7.50 -11.83 11.31
CA LEU A 34 -8.31 -11.33 12.43
C LEU A 34 -8.81 -9.91 12.18
N LEU A 35 -7.95 -9.04 11.67
CA LEU A 35 -8.31 -7.68 11.30
C LEU A 35 -9.34 -7.66 10.18
N PHE A 36 -9.17 -8.49 9.15
CA PHE A 36 -10.16 -8.64 8.08
C PHE A 36 -11.52 -9.10 8.64
N SER A 37 -11.55 -10.16 9.46
CA SER A 37 -12.78 -10.64 10.08
C SER A 37 -13.45 -9.59 10.97
N ALA A 38 -12.67 -8.79 11.71
CA ALA A 38 -13.18 -7.70 12.52
C ALA A 38 -13.78 -6.57 11.66
N VAL A 39 -13.12 -6.21 10.56
CA VAL A 39 -13.63 -5.23 9.58
C VAL A 39 -14.93 -5.72 8.95
N ASP A 40 -14.96 -6.98 8.50
CA ASP A 40 -16.10 -7.60 7.86
C ASP A 40 -17.32 -7.68 8.80
N ALA A 41 -17.11 -8.10 10.05
CA ALA A 41 -18.19 -8.25 11.03
C ALA A 41 -18.65 -6.92 11.66
N ARG A 42 -17.75 -5.95 11.87
CA ARG A 42 -18.05 -4.75 12.71
C ARG A 42 -18.07 -3.44 11.95
N VAL A 43 -17.32 -3.32 10.86
CA VAL A 43 -17.13 -2.06 10.13
C VAL A 43 -17.99 -2.04 8.87
N LEU A 44 -17.88 -3.06 8.01
CA LEU A 44 -18.62 -3.12 6.75
C LEU A 44 -20.15 -2.93 6.93
N PRO A 45 -20.82 -3.57 7.89
CA PRO A 45 -22.27 -3.42 8.05
C PRO A 45 -22.68 -1.98 8.43
N LYS A 46 -21.80 -1.27 9.16
CA LYS A 46 -22.04 0.11 9.61
C LYS A 46 -21.80 1.16 8.52
N LEU A 47 -21.03 0.82 7.49
CA LEU A 47 -20.72 1.74 6.39
C LEU A 47 -21.88 1.90 5.40
N GLY A 48 -23.02 1.23 5.61
CA GLY A 48 -24.19 1.33 4.74
C GLY A 48 -23.89 0.86 3.32
N ILE A 49 -22.96 -0.09 3.18
CA ILE A 49 -22.60 -0.71 1.91
C ILE A 49 -23.87 -1.32 1.33
N ARG A 50 -24.18 -0.96 0.07
CA ARG A 50 -25.27 -1.51 -0.72
C ARG A 50 -25.43 -3.02 -0.49
N SER A 51 -26.58 -3.42 0.07
CA SER A 51 -26.87 -4.83 0.37
C SER A 51 -26.86 -5.70 -0.88
N ASP A 52 -27.09 -5.09 -2.04
CA ASP A 52 -27.10 -5.68 -3.38
C ASP A 52 -25.70 -5.84 -4.02
N LEU A 53 -24.63 -5.43 -3.34
CA LEU A 53 -23.27 -5.73 -3.82
C LEU A 53 -22.99 -7.23 -3.75
N HIS A 54 -22.60 -7.80 -4.88
CA HIS A 54 -22.11 -9.17 -4.97
C HIS A 54 -21.01 -9.42 -3.92
N GLU A 55 -21.02 -10.58 -3.26
CA GLU A 55 -20.10 -10.94 -2.15
C GLU A 55 -18.63 -10.69 -2.48
N LYS A 56 -18.23 -11.01 -3.72
CA LYS A 56 -16.88 -10.70 -4.23
C LYS A 56 -16.49 -9.22 -4.10
N ARG A 57 -17.41 -8.28 -4.36
CA ARG A 57 -17.16 -6.83 -4.23
C ARG A 57 -17.14 -6.38 -2.77
N LYS A 58 -17.94 -7.00 -1.88
CA LYS A 58 -17.87 -6.76 -0.43
C LYS A 58 -16.51 -7.17 0.12
N HIS A 59 -16.04 -8.36 -0.27
CA HIS A 59 -14.71 -8.84 0.10
C HIS A 59 -13.59 -7.92 -0.42
N GLU A 60 -13.67 -7.47 -1.67
CA GLU A 60 -12.71 -6.48 -2.23
C GLU A 60 -12.67 -5.20 -1.39
N PHE A 61 -13.82 -4.70 -0.94
CA PHE A 61 -13.87 -3.52 -0.09
C PHE A 61 -13.30 -3.76 1.31
N GLY A 62 -13.60 -4.92 1.93
CA GLY A 62 -13.01 -5.31 3.21
C GLY A 62 -11.48 -5.33 3.15
N VAL A 63 -10.89 -5.89 2.09
CA VAL A 63 -9.43 -5.89 1.91
C VAL A 63 -8.88 -4.47 1.79
N ARG A 64 -9.57 -3.56 1.09
CA ARG A 64 -9.15 -2.16 0.95
C ARG A 64 -9.21 -1.39 2.27
N LEU A 65 -10.17 -1.71 3.15
CA LEU A 65 -10.21 -1.15 4.50
C LEU A 65 -9.08 -1.68 5.38
N VAL A 66 -8.73 -2.97 5.27
CA VAL A 66 -7.55 -3.53 5.95
C VAL A 66 -6.27 -2.83 5.47
N GLN A 67 -6.11 -2.66 4.16
CA GLN A 67 -4.99 -1.93 3.56
C GLN A 67 -4.95 -0.45 3.97
N LEU A 68 -6.11 0.20 4.16
CA LEU A 68 -6.20 1.56 4.70
C LEU A 68 -5.63 1.62 6.12
N ILE A 69 -6.07 0.72 7.01
CA ILE A 69 -5.62 0.68 8.42
C ILE A 69 -4.12 0.37 8.48
N ALA A 70 -3.68 -0.66 7.77
CA ALA A 70 -2.28 -1.03 7.71
C ALA A 70 -1.43 0.09 7.08
N GLY A 71 -1.91 0.69 5.99
CA GLY A 71 -1.22 1.78 5.29
C GLY A 71 -0.99 3.01 6.18
N LEU A 72 -1.97 3.38 7.01
CA LEU A 72 -1.81 4.45 8.00
C LEU A 72 -0.76 4.09 9.06
N LEU A 73 -0.82 2.87 9.60
CA LEU A 73 0.16 2.43 10.61
C LEU A 73 1.58 2.42 10.06
N LEU A 74 1.77 1.84 8.86
CA LEU A 74 3.07 1.70 8.19
C LEU A 74 3.68 3.04 7.79
N SER A 75 2.84 3.98 7.33
CA SER A 75 3.31 5.32 6.96
C SER A 75 3.72 6.15 8.17
N VAL A 76 2.88 6.18 9.21
CA VAL A 76 3.18 6.93 10.44
C VAL A 76 4.42 6.38 11.13
N SER A 77 4.54 5.05 11.27
CA SER A 77 5.72 4.46 11.88
C SER A 77 6.97 4.77 11.06
N GLY A 78 6.94 4.58 9.74
CA GLY A 78 8.12 4.77 8.90
C GLY A 78 8.64 6.21 8.89
N TYR A 79 7.76 7.21 8.79
CA TYR A 79 8.19 8.61 8.97
C TYR A 79 8.67 8.90 10.39
N GLY A 80 8.11 8.24 11.40
CA GLY A 80 8.61 8.31 12.78
C GLY A 80 10.06 7.82 12.89
N PHE A 81 10.41 6.72 12.22
CA PHE A 81 11.78 6.21 12.18
C PHE A 81 12.73 7.14 11.40
N VAL A 82 12.29 7.69 10.27
CA VAL A 82 13.08 8.68 9.51
C VAL A 82 13.30 9.94 10.36
N LEU A 83 12.26 10.45 11.02
CA LEU A 83 12.36 11.62 11.89
C LEU A 83 13.28 11.34 13.08
N PHE A 84 13.18 10.17 13.71
CA PHE A 84 14.07 9.75 14.78
C PHE A 84 15.53 9.77 14.32
N TYR A 85 15.82 9.23 13.14
CA TYR A 85 17.16 9.28 12.56
C TYR A 85 17.63 10.72 12.31
N LEU A 86 16.79 11.58 11.72
CA LEU A 86 17.14 12.98 11.45
C LEU A 86 17.43 13.78 12.73
N LEU A 87 16.74 13.47 13.83
CA LEU A 87 16.90 14.18 15.10
C LEU A 87 18.06 13.64 15.95
N THR A 88 18.34 12.34 15.91
CA THR A 88 19.28 11.68 16.83
C THR A 88 20.57 11.21 16.17
N GLY A 89 20.58 11.08 14.84
CA GLY A 89 21.65 10.44 14.08
C GLY A 89 21.69 8.91 14.19
N CYS A 90 20.86 8.29 15.04
CA CYS A 90 20.82 6.83 15.19
C CYS A 90 19.85 6.21 14.17
N CYS A 91 20.36 5.34 13.31
CA CYS A 91 19.59 4.69 12.25
C CYS A 91 18.95 3.39 12.77
N ALA A 92 17.62 3.41 12.93
CA ALA A 92 16.83 2.23 13.28
C ALA A 92 15.92 1.77 12.12
N ASN A 93 16.24 2.20 10.88
CA ASN A 93 15.43 1.89 9.69
C ASN A 93 15.31 0.39 9.42
N GLU A 94 16.33 -0.41 9.72
CA GLU A 94 16.29 -1.86 9.53
C GLU A 94 15.22 -2.52 10.42
N VAL A 95 15.05 -2.02 11.64
CA VAL A 95 13.97 -2.47 12.55
C VAL A 95 12.62 -2.18 11.90
N TYR A 96 12.44 -0.98 11.36
CA TYR A 96 11.22 -0.64 10.64
C TYR A 96 10.99 -1.56 9.44
N LEU A 97 11.99 -1.69 8.55
CA LEU A 97 11.89 -2.47 7.32
C LEU A 97 11.58 -3.94 7.61
N PHE A 98 12.15 -4.48 8.69
CA PHE A 98 11.88 -5.85 9.09
C PHE A 98 10.45 -6.04 9.63
N TYR A 99 10.04 -5.27 10.65
CA TYR A 99 8.74 -5.47 11.31
C TYR A 99 7.58 -4.95 10.46
N PHE A 100 7.73 -3.76 9.89
CA PHE A 100 6.67 -3.08 9.16
C PHE A 100 6.73 -3.39 7.65
N GLY A 101 7.92 -3.46 7.05
CA GLY A 101 8.04 -3.85 5.63
C GLY A 101 7.51 -5.26 5.33
N SER A 102 7.69 -6.21 6.25
CA SER A 102 7.14 -7.57 6.09
C SER A 102 5.61 -7.64 6.19
N CYS A 103 4.95 -6.68 6.86
CA CYS A 103 3.51 -6.55 6.82
C CYS A 103 2.99 -6.34 5.39
N MET A 104 3.78 -5.68 4.53
CA MET A 104 3.38 -5.51 3.14
C MET A 104 3.30 -6.83 2.40
N LEU A 105 4.32 -7.68 2.58
CA LEU A 105 4.35 -9.01 2.00
C LEU A 105 3.23 -9.90 2.54
N ALA A 106 2.92 -9.81 3.84
CA ALA A 106 1.83 -10.55 4.45
C ALA A 106 0.46 -10.15 3.86
N LEU A 107 0.21 -8.85 3.63
CA LEU A 107 -1.02 -8.37 3.00
C LEU A 107 -1.16 -8.85 1.55
N ASP A 108 -0.06 -8.79 0.79
CA ASP A 108 -0.01 -9.25 -0.60
C ASP A 108 -0.22 -10.76 -0.70
N LEU A 109 0.43 -11.54 0.17
CA LEU A 109 0.27 -12.99 0.25
C LEU A 109 -1.15 -13.37 0.67
N HIS A 110 -1.74 -12.63 1.62
CA HIS A 110 -3.13 -12.82 2.01
C HIS A 110 -4.08 -12.58 0.83
N GLU A 111 -3.89 -11.52 0.04
CA GLU A 111 -4.68 -11.26 -1.17
C GLU A 111 -4.48 -12.36 -2.23
N TRP A 112 -3.23 -12.80 -2.44
CA TRP A 112 -2.89 -13.87 -3.37
C TRP A 112 -3.66 -15.16 -3.06
N ILE A 113 -3.57 -15.64 -1.81
CA ILE A 113 -4.19 -16.90 -1.39
C ILE A 113 -5.72 -16.80 -1.45
N ARG A 114 -6.30 -15.71 -0.92
CA ARG A 114 -7.76 -15.58 -0.80
C ARG A 114 -8.48 -15.37 -2.14
N ARG A 115 -7.78 -14.85 -3.16
CA ARG A 115 -8.39 -14.50 -4.45
C ARG A 115 -7.99 -15.43 -5.58
N TRP A 116 -7.41 -16.58 -5.28
CA TRP A 116 -7.07 -17.56 -6.31
C TRP A 116 -8.34 -18.12 -7.00
N PRO A 117 -8.36 -18.25 -8.35
CA PRO A 117 -7.33 -17.82 -9.29
C PRO A 117 -7.33 -16.30 -9.52
N LEU A 118 -6.14 -15.71 -9.52
CA LEU A 118 -5.93 -14.28 -9.75
C LEU A 118 -6.06 -13.93 -11.24
N ARG A 119 -6.56 -12.73 -11.53
CA ARG A 119 -6.45 -12.15 -12.87
C ARG A 119 -4.98 -11.85 -13.18
N LEU A 120 -4.56 -12.02 -14.43
CA LEU A 120 -3.16 -11.91 -14.85
C LEU A 120 -2.46 -10.62 -14.39
N HIS A 121 -3.13 -9.46 -14.48
CA HIS A 121 -2.55 -8.19 -14.03
C HIS A 121 -2.36 -8.12 -12.50
N VAL A 122 -3.21 -8.79 -11.72
CA VAL A 122 -3.09 -8.86 -10.25
C VAL A 122 -1.97 -9.84 -9.88
N LEU A 123 -1.89 -10.98 -10.57
CA LEU A 123 -0.79 -11.93 -10.41
C LEU A 123 0.56 -11.27 -10.72
N GLY A 124 0.66 -10.54 -11.84
CA GLY A 124 1.87 -9.81 -12.20
C GLY A 124 2.27 -8.76 -11.17
N HIS A 125 1.30 -8.07 -10.56
CA HIS A 125 1.55 -7.15 -9.45
C HIS A 125 2.17 -7.86 -8.24
N HIS A 126 1.56 -8.96 -7.78
CA HIS A 126 2.08 -9.70 -6.62
C HIS A 126 3.46 -10.32 -6.87
N ILE A 127 3.70 -10.85 -8.07
CA ILE A 127 5.03 -11.34 -8.47
C ILE A 127 6.05 -10.18 -8.44
N ALA A 128 5.69 -9.00 -8.95
CA ALA A 128 6.55 -7.84 -8.91
C ALA A 128 6.84 -7.42 -7.46
N VAL A 129 5.82 -7.26 -6.61
CA VAL A 129 6.00 -6.90 -5.19
C VAL A 129 6.89 -7.93 -4.48
N PHE A 130 6.71 -9.22 -4.76
CA PHE A 130 7.57 -10.28 -4.23
C PHE A 130 9.05 -10.07 -4.63
N PHE A 131 9.34 -9.82 -5.91
CA PHE A 131 10.71 -9.56 -6.36
C PHE A 131 11.29 -8.26 -5.79
N LEU A 132 10.47 -7.22 -5.60
CA LEU A 132 10.88 -6.00 -4.92
C LEU A 132 11.30 -6.30 -3.47
N CYS A 133 10.47 -7.00 -2.71
CA CYS A 133 10.78 -7.39 -1.34
C CYS A 133 12.03 -8.30 -1.27
N LEU A 134 12.13 -9.28 -2.18
CA LEU A 134 13.30 -10.16 -2.29
C LEU A 134 14.57 -9.34 -2.54
N SER A 135 14.49 -8.33 -3.41
CA SER A 135 15.64 -7.47 -3.70
C SER A 135 16.09 -6.63 -2.51
N MET A 136 15.17 -6.29 -1.60
CA MET A 136 15.49 -5.55 -0.38
C MET A 136 16.16 -6.44 0.67
N VAL A 137 15.87 -7.75 0.68
CA VAL A 137 16.28 -8.70 1.74
C VAL A 137 17.49 -9.56 1.36
N GLU A 138 17.58 -10.06 0.13
CA GLU A 138 18.51 -11.17 -0.21
C GLU A 138 19.73 -10.73 -1.03
N PHE A 139 19.70 -9.58 -1.68
CA PHE A 139 20.84 -9.12 -2.47
C PHE A 139 21.85 -8.33 -1.62
N ASP A 140 22.25 -8.94 -0.49
CA ASP A 140 23.23 -8.43 0.47
C ASP A 140 24.60 -8.22 -0.19
N GLY A 141 24.86 -6.96 -0.54
CA GLY A 141 26.19 -6.44 -0.83
C GLY A 141 26.26 -5.05 -0.20
N TYR A 142 26.47 -4.99 1.12
CA TYR A 142 26.43 -3.73 1.87
C TYR A 142 27.79 -3.39 2.49
N ASP A 143 28.22 -2.16 2.22
CA ASP A 143 29.20 -1.42 3.01
C ASP A 143 28.44 -0.55 4.05
N ASN A 144 28.86 -0.56 5.31
CA ASN A 144 28.05 -0.14 6.47
C ASN A 144 27.61 1.34 6.44
N ARG A 145 28.36 2.24 5.80
CA ARG A 145 27.96 3.66 5.68
C ARG A 145 26.90 3.87 4.59
N MET A 146 26.90 3.00 3.59
CA MET A 146 25.99 3.04 2.45
C MET A 146 24.63 2.43 2.78
N ALA A 147 24.59 1.55 3.78
CA ALA A 147 23.37 1.00 4.34
C ALA A 147 22.42 2.09 4.88
N VAL A 148 22.92 3.19 5.45
CA VAL A 148 22.08 4.19 6.14
C VAL A 148 21.26 5.05 5.16
N GLU A 149 21.90 5.63 4.14
CA GLU A 149 21.19 6.46 3.14
C GLU A 149 20.19 5.62 2.36
N ARG A 150 20.61 4.43 1.92
CA ARG A 150 19.76 3.51 1.19
C ARG A 150 18.60 3.00 2.04
N SER A 151 18.84 2.59 3.29
CA SER A 151 17.75 2.15 4.18
C SER A 151 16.78 3.29 4.48
N THR A 152 17.25 4.54 4.57
CA THR A 152 16.38 5.72 4.72
C THR A 152 15.49 5.90 3.50
N LEU A 153 16.05 5.83 2.29
CA LEU A 153 15.28 5.90 1.04
C LEU A 153 14.25 4.77 0.92
N ILE A 154 14.62 3.54 1.30
CA ILE A 154 13.71 2.40 1.29
C ILE A 154 12.61 2.57 2.35
N THR A 155 12.94 3.04 3.56
CA THR A 155 11.94 3.36 4.60
C THR A 155 10.96 4.40 4.10
N MET A 156 11.44 5.47 3.45
CA MET A 156 10.58 6.49 2.83
C MET A 156 9.71 5.89 1.72
N LEU A 157 10.27 5.02 0.86
CA LEU A 157 9.52 4.33 -0.19
C LEU A 157 8.39 3.49 0.39
N VAL A 158 8.67 2.64 1.37
CA VAL A 158 7.69 1.77 2.05
C VAL A 158 6.60 2.62 2.73
N SER A 159 6.99 3.71 3.40
CA SER A 159 6.06 4.66 4.04
C SER A 159 5.13 5.33 3.03
N ASN A 160 5.69 5.80 1.92
CA ASN A 160 4.91 6.44 0.86
C ASN A 160 3.99 5.44 0.13
N VAL A 161 4.47 4.22 -0.18
CA VAL A 161 3.63 3.17 -0.76
C VAL A 161 2.45 2.86 0.17
N SER A 162 2.67 2.87 1.48
CA SER A 162 1.61 2.72 2.47
C SER A 162 0.58 3.86 2.42
N ILE A 163 0.99 5.11 2.15
CA ILE A 163 0.05 6.20 1.83
C ILE A 163 -0.70 5.94 0.53
N THR A 164 -0.07 5.33 -0.48
CA THR A 164 -0.78 5.04 -1.73
C THR A 164 -1.93 4.05 -1.52
N TRP A 165 -1.81 3.12 -0.58
CA TRP A 165 -2.93 2.26 -0.17
C TRP A 165 -4.07 3.03 0.49
N VAL A 166 -3.75 4.07 1.27
CA VAL A 166 -4.76 5.01 1.79
C VAL A 166 -5.49 5.69 0.62
N THR A 167 -4.77 6.12 -0.42
CA THR A 167 -5.41 6.74 -1.60
C THR A 167 -6.27 5.78 -2.42
N ASP A 168 -5.96 4.48 -2.41
CA ASP A 168 -6.72 3.47 -3.15
C ASP A 168 -8.14 3.30 -2.61
N ILE A 169 -8.41 3.65 -1.35
CA ILE A 169 -9.79 3.65 -0.82
C ILE A 169 -10.71 4.60 -1.59
N PHE A 170 -10.17 5.69 -2.14
CA PHE A 170 -10.97 6.66 -2.91
C PHE A 170 -11.50 6.07 -4.21
N HIS A 171 -10.75 5.14 -4.83
CA HIS A 171 -11.25 4.38 -5.97
C HIS A 171 -12.44 3.50 -5.60
N VAL A 172 -12.50 3.03 -4.35
CA VAL A 172 -13.67 2.30 -3.87
C VAL A 172 -14.84 3.24 -3.61
N VAL A 173 -14.58 4.42 -3.03
CA VAL A 173 -15.60 5.47 -2.87
C VAL A 173 -16.22 5.86 -4.22
N PHE A 174 -15.43 5.97 -5.29
CA PHE A 174 -15.96 6.26 -6.64
C PHE A 174 -16.91 5.18 -7.15
N LYS A 175 -16.63 3.90 -6.86
CA LYS A 175 -17.45 2.78 -7.32
C LYS A 175 -18.71 2.58 -6.50
N LEU A 176 -18.67 2.92 -5.20
CA LEU A 176 -19.74 2.59 -4.26
C LEU A 176 -20.64 3.78 -3.90
N SER A 177 -20.17 5.02 -4.07
CA SER A 177 -20.97 6.21 -3.75
C SER A 177 -21.97 6.53 -4.86
N LYS A 178 -23.21 6.84 -4.48
CA LYS A 178 -24.23 7.40 -5.38
C LYS A 178 -24.32 8.93 -5.31
N ARG A 179 -23.46 9.58 -4.52
CA ARG A 179 -23.53 11.03 -4.25
C ARG A 179 -22.39 11.75 -4.98
N PRO A 180 -22.66 12.58 -5.99
CA PRO A 180 -21.61 13.29 -6.73
C PRO A 180 -20.71 14.14 -5.82
N ARG A 181 -21.29 14.77 -4.78
CA ARG A 181 -20.54 15.55 -3.79
C ARG A 181 -19.48 14.71 -3.06
N THR A 182 -19.80 13.47 -2.68
CA THR A 182 -18.86 12.56 -1.99
C THR A 182 -17.74 12.13 -2.94
N ILE A 183 -18.09 11.79 -4.19
CA ILE A 183 -17.12 11.44 -5.24
C ILE A 183 -16.17 12.62 -5.51
N LYS A 184 -16.69 13.84 -5.66
CA LYS A 184 -15.89 15.05 -5.87
C LYS A 184 -14.90 15.33 -4.74
N ARG A 185 -15.32 15.15 -3.48
CA ARG A 185 -14.44 15.28 -2.30
C ARG A 185 -13.35 14.21 -2.27
N ALA A 186 -13.71 12.95 -2.55
CA ALA A 186 -12.75 11.85 -2.64
C ALA A 186 -11.74 12.05 -3.79
N ARG A 187 -12.17 12.63 -4.91
CA ARG A 187 -11.31 13.02 -6.03
C ARG A 187 -10.29 14.07 -5.61
N LEU A 188 -10.72 15.12 -4.92
CA LEU A 188 -9.79 16.12 -4.40
C LEU A 188 -8.78 15.51 -3.42
N ALA A 189 -9.25 14.71 -2.47
CA ALA A 189 -8.38 14.04 -1.51
C ALA A 189 -7.35 13.11 -2.19
N PHE A 190 -7.77 12.37 -3.22
CA PHE A 190 -6.86 11.56 -4.02
C PHE A 190 -5.78 12.42 -4.70
N LEU A 191 -6.17 13.52 -5.36
CA LEU A 191 -5.23 14.38 -6.09
C LEU A 191 -4.22 15.05 -5.16
N VAL A 192 -4.63 15.47 -3.96
CA VAL A 192 -3.71 16.01 -2.95
C VAL A 192 -2.69 14.96 -2.51
N LEU A 193 -3.14 13.73 -2.25
CA LEU A 193 -2.25 12.65 -1.83
C LEU A 193 -1.48 11.99 -2.98
N ALA A 194 -1.81 12.30 -4.25
CA ALA A 194 -1.08 11.80 -5.41
C ALA A 194 0.37 12.29 -5.46
N ILE A 195 0.72 13.35 -4.73
CA ILE A 195 2.11 13.81 -4.59
C ILE A 195 3.04 12.71 -4.03
N PHE A 196 2.54 11.86 -3.12
CA PHE A 196 3.32 10.74 -2.58
C PHE A 196 3.61 9.67 -3.64
N ARG A 197 2.74 9.53 -4.65
CA ARG A 197 3.00 8.64 -5.80
C ARG A 197 4.14 9.17 -6.66
N LEU A 198 4.18 10.50 -6.89
CA LEU A 198 5.28 11.15 -7.60
C LEU A 198 6.58 11.07 -6.80
N ALA A 199 6.52 11.23 -5.48
CA ALA A 199 7.67 11.03 -4.60
C ALA A 199 8.23 9.60 -4.70
N ASN A 200 7.37 8.58 -4.80
CA ASN A 200 7.80 7.20 -5.04
C ASN A 200 8.56 7.01 -6.35
N VAL A 201 8.07 7.62 -7.43
CA VAL A 201 8.77 7.61 -8.72
C VAL A 201 10.17 8.23 -8.56
N GLY A 202 10.25 9.40 -7.91
CA GLY A 202 11.52 10.05 -7.62
C GLY A 202 12.47 9.17 -6.82
N ILE A 203 11.99 8.58 -5.71
CA ILE A 203 12.80 7.71 -4.86
C ILE A 203 13.29 6.47 -5.62
N LEU A 204 12.45 5.84 -6.45
CA LEU A 204 12.84 4.66 -7.24
C LEU A 204 13.94 4.99 -8.26
N PHE A 205 13.85 6.12 -8.95
CA PHE A 205 14.91 6.55 -9.87
C PHE A 205 16.17 7.01 -9.13
N THR A 206 16.05 7.64 -7.97
CA THR A 206 17.19 7.94 -7.10
C THR A 206 17.88 6.66 -6.63
N LEU A 207 17.11 5.64 -6.20
CA LEU A 207 17.64 4.32 -5.86
C LEU A 207 18.31 3.65 -7.06
N ALA A 208 17.73 3.74 -8.26
CA ALA A 208 18.35 3.23 -9.47
C ALA A 208 19.71 3.91 -9.74
N GLY A 209 19.75 5.24 -9.72
CA GLY A 209 20.99 6.02 -9.90
C GLY A 209 22.05 5.69 -8.85
N TYR A 210 21.63 5.58 -7.58
CA TYR A 210 22.49 5.15 -6.48
C TYR A 210 23.08 3.75 -6.72
N ASN A 211 22.24 2.79 -7.13
CA ASN A 211 22.67 1.42 -7.40
C ASN A 211 23.58 1.32 -8.63
N PHE A 212 23.35 2.14 -9.67
CA PHE A 212 24.24 2.25 -10.83
C PHE A 212 25.62 2.78 -10.43
N ALA A 213 25.66 3.87 -9.66
CA ALA A 213 26.92 4.43 -9.16
C ALA A 213 27.71 3.44 -8.30
N LYS A 214 27.04 2.42 -7.75
CA LYS A 214 27.62 1.38 -6.91
C LYS A 214 27.78 0.03 -7.60
N GLN A 215 27.56 -0.03 -8.92
CA GLN A 215 27.69 -1.25 -9.71
C GLN A 215 26.84 -2.42 -9.16
N ALA A 216 25.77 -2.10 -8.42
CA ALA A 216 24.82 -3.04 -7.87
C ALA A 216 23.77 -3.37 -8.94
N TRP A 217 24.22 -3.95 -10.06
CA TRP A 217 23.42 -4.11 -11.29
C TRP A 217 22.06 -4.77 -11.09
N PRO A 218 21.91 -5.85 -10.28
CA PRO A 218 20.60 -6.42 -10.01
C PRO A 218 19.63 -5.42 -9.35
N HIS A 219 20.11 -4.68 -8.36
CA HIS A 219 19.32 -3.65 -7.66
C HIS A 219 18.98 -2.47 -8.56
N ALA A 220 19.92 -2.07 -9.42
CA ALA A 220 19.71 -1.01 -10.40
C ALA A 220 18.63 -1.41 -11.41
N GLY A 221 18.69 -2.64 -11.93
CA GLY A 221 17.69 -3.20 -12.84
C GLY A 221 16.29 -3.24 -12.22
N VAL A 222 16.18 -3.79 -11.00
CA VAL A 222 14.93 -3.83 -10.24
C VAL A 222 14.40 -2.42 -10.00
N SER A 223 15.21 -1.51 -9.45
CA SER A 223 14.79 -0.14 -9.13
C SER A 223 14.35 0.64 -10.38
N THR A 224 15.03 0.43 -11.51
CA THR A 224 14.67 1.05 -12.80
C THR A 224 13.34 0.51 -13.32
N PHE A 225 13.16 -0.82 -13.32
CA PHE A 225 11.92 -1.45 -13.73
C PHE A 225 10.74 -0.95 -12.88
N PHE A 226 10.89 -0.92 -11.55
CA PHE A 226 9.87 -0.38 -10.66
C PHE A 226 9.64 1.11 -10.87
N GLY A 227 10.68 1.91 -11.14
CA GLY A 227 10.54 3.33 -11.47
C GLY A 227 9.62 3.56 -12.66
N PHE A 228 9.82 2.82 -13.75
CA PHE A 228 8.94 2.89 -14.92
C PHE A 228 7.53 2.35 -14.65
N ALA A 229 7.42 1.18 -14.00
CA ALA A 229 6.13 0.58 -13.67
C ALA A 229 5.29 1.51 -12.78
N TYR A 230 5.90 2.10 -11.75
CA TYR A 230 5.24 3.03 -10.84
C TYR A 230 4.87 4.36 -11.52
N SER A 231 5.71 4.83 -12.44
CA SER A 231 5.41 6.01 -13.27
C SER A 231 4.15 5.77 -14.11
N TYR A 232 4.08 4.63 -14.79
CA TYR A 232 2.92 4.26 -15.61
C TYR A 232 1.64 4.13 -14.77
N VAL A 233 1.71 3.43 -13.63
CA VAL A 233 0.55 3.28 -12.73
C VAL A 233 0.11 4.63 -12.15
N THR A 234 1.05 5.49 -11.78
CA THR A 234 0.76 6.84 -11.29
C THR A 234 0.11 7.70 -12.36
N TYR A 235 0.65 7.71 -13.58
CA TYR A 235 0.05 8.41 -14.72
C TYR A 235 -1.38 7.92 -14.97
N LYS A 236 -1.59 6.60 -15.03
CA LYS A 236 -2.91 6.01 -15.29
C LYS A 236 -3.93 6.37 -14.20
N ALA A 237 -3.56 6.22 -12.94
CA ALA A 237 -4.45 6.50 -11.81
C ALA A 237 -4.78 8.00 -11.72
N THR A 238 -3.77 8.88 -11.78
CA THR A 238 -3.97 10.32 -11.72
C THR A 238 -4.76 10.83 -12.91
N SER A 239 -4.48 10.35 -14.13
CA SER A 239 -5.25 10.75 -15.32
C SER A 239 -6.70 10.31 -15.22
N PHE A 240 -6.97 9.07 -14.79
CA PHE A 240 -8.33 8.60 -14.56
C PHE A 240 -9.07 9.53 -13.59
N VAL A 241 -8.48 9.82 -12.42
CA VAL A 241 -9.12 10.66 -11.40
C VAL A 241 -9.24 12.12 -11.87
N TRP A 242 -8.28 12.62 -12.64
CA TRP A 242 -8.32 13.98 -13.19
C TRP A 242 -9.47 14.16 -14.16
N TRP A 243 -9.70 13.18 -15.05
CA TRP A 243 -10.74 13.25 -16.07
C TRP A 243 -12.09 12.64 -15.65
N PHE A 244 -12.19 12.12 -14.42
CA PHE A 244 -13.42 11.48 -13.95
C PHE A 244 -14.56 12.49 -13.74
N ASP A 245 -15.64 12.34 -14.51
CA ASP A 245 -16.87 13.10 -14.35
C ASP A 245 -17.84 12.39 -13.38
N ALA A 246 -17.94 12.93 -12.17
CA ALA A 246 -18.79 12.40 -11.11
C ALA A 246 -20.29 12.54 -11.42
N ASP A 247 -20.69 13.62 -12.08
CA ASP A 247 -22.10 13.90 -12.34
C ASP A 247 -22.59 12.97 -13.47
N ALA A 248 -21.82 12.87 -14.57
CA ALA A 248 -22.13 11.94 -15.66
C ALA A 248 -22.09 10.47 -15.22
N TYR A 249 -21.20 10.09 -14.31
CA TYR A 249 -21.15 8.73 -13.77
C TYR A 249 -22.43 8.38 -13.01
N VAL A 250 -22.88 9.27 -12.10
CA VAL A 250 -24.08 9.05 -11.30
C VAL A 250 -25.32 9.03 -12.19
N ALA A 251 -25.46 9.98 -13.13
CA ALA A 251 -26.59 10.01 -14.06
C ALA A 251 -26.69 8.74 -14.93
N ARG A 252 -25.57 8.12 -15.31
CA ARG A 252 -25.58 6.92 -16.17
C ARG A 252 -25.68 5.58 -15.43
N HIS A 253 -25.25 5.52 -14.17
CA HIS A 253 -25.09 4.24 -13.45
C HIS A 253 -25.88 4.17 -12.15
N CYS A 254 -26.42 5.29 -11.68
CA CYS A 254 -27.19 5.37 -10.45
C CYS A 254 -28.63 5.83 -10.68
N GLU A 255 -28.93 6.45 -11.84
CA GLU A 255 -30.27 6.78 -12.28
C GLU A 255 -30.69 5.82 -13.41
N ASP A 256 -31.57 4.87 -13.09
CA ASP A 256 -32.52 4.24 -14.00
C ASP A 256 -33.78 3.91 -13.16
N PRO A 257 -34.99 4.01 -13.75
CA PRO A 257 -35.96 5.05 -13.41
C PRO A 257 -36.68 4.76 -12.09
N MET A 258 -37.16 5.82 -11.43
CA MET A 258 -38.29 5.65 -10.53
C MET A 258 -39.41 4.94 -11.30
N PRO A 259 -39.90 3.75 -10.89
CA PRO A 259 -41.23 3.38 -11.29
C PRO A 259 -42.13 4.52 -10.84
N GLU A 260 -42.89 5.04 -11.80
CA GLU A 260 -43.90 6.06 -11.56
C GLU A 260 -44.60 5.77 -10.25
N VAL A 261 -44.74 6.83 -9.46
CA VAL A 261 -45.80 6.92 -8.48
C VAL A 261 -47.10 6.68 -9.25
N VAL A 262 -47.55 5.42 -9.31
CA VAL A 262 -48.95 5.09 -9.55
C VAL A 262 -49.66 5.55 -8.28
N ALA A 263 -49.91 6.86 -8.23
CA ALA A 263 -50.98 7.40 -7.43
C ALA A 263 -52.26 6.79 -7.99
N ASN A 264 -52.67 5.71 -7.34
CA ASN A 264 -54.00 5.14 -7.41
C ASN A 264 -55.04 6.25 -7.24
N PRO A 265 -56.10 6.26 -8.06
CA PRO A 265 -57.39 6.32 -7.41
C PRO A 265 -58.45 5.47 -8.13
N ARG A 266 -58.99 4.49 -7.39
CA ARG A 266 -60.40 4.08 -7.41
C ARG A 266 -60.98 3.69 -8.80
N LYS A 267 -61.18 2.39 -9.01
CA LYS A 267 -62.50 1.73 -9.04
C LYS A 267 -62.32 0.23 -9.15
#